data_AF-A0A5C5V9T1-F1
#
_entry.id   AF-A0A5C5V9T1-F1
#
_cell.length_a   1.000
_cell.length_b   1.000
_cell.length_c   1.000
_cell.angle_alpha   90.00
_cell.angle_beta   90.00
_cell.angle_gamma   90.00
#
_symmetry.space_group_name_H-M   'P 1'
#
loop_
_entity.id
_entity.type
_entity.pdbx_description
1 polymer ?
#
loop_
_entity_poly.entity_id
_entity_poly.type
_entity_poly.pdbx_seq_one_letter_code
_entity_poly.pdbx_strand_id
1 'polypeptide(L)'
;MKPLRTQYLLSVPVLLGCALCGSDSAAQPFRVNWIGAAGVEGLWDAGEAGNGEGDNWLTTEEPASNFQPDEGFQEYGSISNGGIAVLDATTSPVTPVDVRLAEDGGSTGSLVIKDGGSITVTDTITTNMNQGWIRNGVHANGVGVLTLHDAIGAVTVDGYGQNSVSTLNVEIDGPTFNPVVVKEQIQLGGTLQVSGSLASAGAGSSWTLFDGSADGIGVFGQFSQVVNNSDYSLLDGQSFTVSTAESEVTLGIRQQLVLRVDPYAGTAVLSNPSGSGVDFDVTGYVMSVSNGAVNEGQWSSFSDDAAGWVETATANQLAETNATGMATLTDGASQDFGAPLSINTNQPIGTNLLQSVSFQYSTADNVIENAVVVLEGNRQNNLVLVVDPVDGSAMLQNQSSQSVDLTGYVVRSESGALLPGFSDLEGQGVAGWDVVAETANALSELNAVGMSTLGVGATLDLGVVWDLSEEDLTLQYSTAGLTTAFGAVYFGDLADISPNVLPGDFNADGVVDAADYTIWRDNLDGDSSVLNGNGSGAPTVVAADYSLWRANYGATTAPSAGSAAPEPGSILLFAAGVVATAARGRLRIA
;
A
#
# COMPACT_ATOMS: atom_id res chain seq x y z
N MET A 1 29.09 37.12 -30.26
CA MET A 1 28.29 38.18 -30.91
C MET A 1 26.97 37.53 -31.30
N LYS A 2 25.89 37.79 -30.56
CA LYS A 2 24.54 37.30 -30.89
C LYS A 2 24.19 37.77 -32.32
N PRO A 3 23.62 36.92 -33.20
CA PRO A 3 23.12 37.39 -34.49
C PRO A 3 22.05 38.46 -34.25
N LEU A 4 22.01 39.48 -35.12
CA LEU A 4 21.03 40.56 -35.06
C LEU A 4 19.63 40.02 -35.37
N ARG A 5 18.90 39.57 -34.33
CA ARG A 5 17.44 39.40 -34.41
C ARG A 5 16.82 40.79 -34.54
N THR A 6 16.05 41.02 -35.60
CA THR A 6 15.39 42.30 -35.85
C THR A 6 14.02 42.27 -35.17
N GLN A 7 13.80 43.11 -34.16
CA GLN A 7 12.46 43.37 -33.62
C GLN A 7 11.59 43.97 -34.73
N TYR A 8 10.69 43.17 -35.31
CA TYR A 8 9.62 43.71 -36.14
C TYR A 8 8.55 44.33 -35.23
N LEU A 9 8.81 45.55 -34.77
CA LEU A 9 7.73 46.45 -34.36
C LEU A 9 6.85 46.65 -35.59
N LEU A 10 5.68 46.01 -35.61
CA LEU A 10 4.63 46.27 -36.58
C LEU A 10 4.24 47.75 -36.51
N SER A 11 4.88 48.56 -37.36
CA SER A 11 4.53 49.94 -37.60
C SER A 11 3.33 49.92 -38.55
N VAL A 12 2.14 49.95 -37.97
CA VAL A 12 0.88 50.14 -38.71
C VAL A 12 0.93 51.51 -39.41
N PRO A 13 0.77 51.61 -40.75
CA PRO A 13 0.66 52.90 -41.40
C PRO A 13 -0.73 53.49 -41.13
N VAL A 14 -0.72 54.78 -40.82
CA VAL A 14 -1.86 55.67 -40.60
C VAL A 14 -2.98 55.44 -41.64
N LEU A 15 -4.17 55.05 -41.18
CA LEU A 15 -5.42 55.32 -41.88
C LEU A 15 -6.35 56.15 -40.98
N LEU A 16 -6.82 57.25 -41.56
CA LEU A 16 -7.64 58.29 -40.96
C LEU A 16 -9.04 57.75 -40.58
N GLY A 17 -9.42 57.89 -39.30
CA GLY A 17 -10.80 58.11 -38.89
C GLY A 17 -11.65 56.89 -38.48
N CYS A 18 -11.62 56.52 -37.20
CA CYS A 18 -12.84 56.25 -36.42
C CYS A 18 -12.49 56.26 -34.93
N ALA A 19 -12.91 57.29 -34.20
CA ALA A 19 -12.81 57.33 -32.75
C ALA A 19 -13.92 56.45 -32.17
N LEU A 20 -13.61 55.17 -31.88
CA LEU A 20 -14.34 54.24 -30.99
C LEU A 20 -13.73 52.82 -31.10
N CYS A 21 -12.50 52.63 -30.60
CA CYS A 21 -11.98 51.32 -30.21
C CYS A 21 -10.83 51.57 -29.24
N GLY A 22 -11.10 51.42 -27.95
CA GLY A 22 -10.08 51.39 -26.92
C GLY A 22 -9.93 49.95 -26.45
N SER A 23 -8.97 49.23 -27.02
CA SER A 23 -8.35 48.05 -26.43
C SER A 23 -6.91 48.01 -26.91
N ASP A 24 -5.99 48.47 -26.06
CA ASP A 24 -4.60 48.04 -26.16
C ASP A 24 -4.61 46.52 -26.04
N SER A 25 -4.40 45.82 -27.17
CA SER A 25 -4.16 44.39 -27.17
C SER A 25 -2.72 44.17 -26.68
N ALA A 26 -2.55 43.77 -25.43
CA ALA A 26 -1.28 43.22 -24.97
C ALA A 26 -0.86 42.08 -25.91
N ALA A 27 0.31 42.20 -26.53
CA ALA A 27 0.83 41.21 -27.48
C ALA A 27 1.06 39.89 -26.74
N GLN A 28 0.37 38.82 -27.15
CA GLN A 28 0.55 37.49 -26.56
C GLN A 28 2.00 37.00 -26.75
N PRO A 29 2.56 36.24 -25.80
CA PRO A 29 3.92 35.72 -25.94
C PRO A 29 3.99 34.76 -27.12
N PHE A 30 5.16 34.72 -27.76
CA PHE A 30 5.37 33.97 -28.98
C PHE A 30 5.75 32.51 -28.70
N ARG A 31 5.07 31.56 -29.37
CA ARG A 31 5.29 30.12 -29.18
C ARG A 31 6.49 29.64 -30.00
N VAL A 32 7.43 28.99 -29.31
CA VAL A 32 8.54 28.25 -29.93
C VAL A 32 8.45 26.78 -29.52
N ASN A 33 8.39 25.89 -30.50
CA ASN A 33 8.15 24.46 -30.30
C ASN A 33 9.44 23.67 -30.18
N TRP A 34 9.51 22.79 -29.20
CA TRP A 34 10.52 21.74 -29.19
C TRP A 34 10.32 20.79 -30.38
N ILE A 35 11.39 20.56 -31.13
CA ILE A 35 11.42 19.65 -32.29
C ILE A 35 12.46 18.52 -32.13
N GLY A 36 13.06 18.37 -30.95
CA GLY A 36 13.89 17.21 -30.65
C GLY A 36 13.10 15.90 -30.74
N ALA A 37 13.79 14.80 -31.06
CA ALA A 37 13.15 13.51 -31.29
C ALA A 37 12.41 13.00 -30.04
N ALA A 38 11.22 12.45 -30.24
CA ALA A 38 10.39 11.93 -29.16
C ALA A 38 11.12 10.81 -28.39
N GLY A 39 11.09 10.88 -27.06
CA GLY A 39 11.75 9.90 -26.18
C GLY A 39 13.28 10.01 -26.14
N VAL A 40 13.88 11.00 -26.84
CA VAL A 40 15.32 11.21 -26.87
C VAL A 40 15.64 12.53 -26.18
N GLU A 41 16.54 12.47 -25.20
CA GLU A 41 17.10 13.66 -24.56
C GLU A 41 17.87 14.52 -25.57
N GLY A 42 17.50 15.79 -25.68
CA GLY A 42 18.27 16.80 -26.41
C GLY A 42 18.63 17.96 -25.50
N LEU A 43 19.86 18.48 -25.60
CA LEU A 43 20.25 19.71 -24.91
C LEU A 43 19.36 20.87 -25.39
N TRP A 44 18.96 21.72 -24.45
CA TRP A 44 18.10 22.87 -24.71
C TRP A 44 18.71 23.82 -25.75
N ASP A 45 20.05 23.97 -25.75
CA ASP A 45 20.79 24.95 -26.55
C ASP A 45 21.68 24.36 -27.67
N ALA A 46 21.70 23.04 -27.90
CA ALA A 46 22.64 22.42 -28.86
C ALA A 46 22.45 22.83 -30.35
N GLY A 47 23.59 22.94 -31.09
CA GLY A 47 23.70 23.01 -32.57
C GLY A 47 25.13 23.18 -33.17
N GLU A 48 25.49 22.40 -34.21
CA GLU A 48 26.49 22.75 -35.27
C GLU A 48 25.78 22.56 -36.63
N ALA A 49 25.72 23.49 -37.58
CA ALA A 49 26.73 24.44 -38.02
C ALA A 49 26.16 25.85 -38.27
N GLY A 50 26.62 26.83 -37.49
CA GLY A 50 26.33 28.26 -37.66
C GLY A 50 25.80 28.92 -36.39
N ASN A 51 26.70 29.15 -35.42
CA ASN A 51 26.48 29.89 -34.16
C ASN A 51 25.38 29.38 -33.20
N GLY A 52 24.92 28.13 -33.33
CA GLY A 52 24.72 27.20 -32.20
C GLY A 52 23.77 27.57 -31.06
N GLU A 53 22.62 28.19 -31.32
CA GLU A 53 21.54 28.30 -30.33
C GLU A 53 20.20 27.92 -31.00
N GLY A 54 19.55 26.83 -30.57
CA GLY A 54 18.13 26.58 -30.85
C GLY A 54 17.76 25.60 -31.97
N ASP A 55 18.61 24.66 -32.36
CA ASP A 55 18.24 23.69 -33.43
C ASP A 55 17.13 22.72 -33.02
N ASN A 56 16.94 22.51 -31.72
CA ASN A 56 15.82 21.75 -31.17
C ASN A 56 14.56 22.60 -31.00
N TRP A 57 14.53 23.83 -31.48
CA TRP A 57 13.44 24.79 -31.29
C TRP A 57 13.00 25.41 -32.60
N LEU A 58 11.71 25.30 -32.95
CA LEU A 58 11.15 25.84 -34.18
C LEU A 58 10.08 26.87 -33.87
N THR A 59 10.21 28.06 -34.43
CA THR A 59 9.15 29.08 -34.35
C THR A 59 7.87 28.63 -35.06
N THR A 60 6.74 29.12 -34.58
CA THR A 60 5.43 28.95 -35.24
C THR A 60 5.17 29.99 -36.34
N GLU A 61 6.13 30.89 -36.58
CA GLU A 61 6.03 32.01 -37.51
C GLU A 61 6.49 31.60 -38.90
N GLU A 62 6.01 32.29 -39.94
CA GLU A 62 6.38 32.02 -41.32
C GLU A 62 7.30 33.13 -41.87
N PRO A 63 8.52 32.82 -42.35
CA PRO A 63 9.10 31.47 -42.45
C PRO A 63 9.59 30.95 -41.09
N ALA A 64 9.38 29.65 -40.85
CA ALA A 64 9.84 29.00 -39.63
C ALA A 64 11.37 29.03 -39.53
N SER A 65 11.86 29.24 -38.32
CA SER A 65 13.27 29.47 -38.04
C SER A 65 13.67 28.81 -36.72
N ASN A 66 14.89 28.29 -36.68
CA ASN A 66 15.43 27.63 -35.50
C ASN A 66 15.93 28.67 -34.51
N PHE A 67 15.29 28.75 -33.34
CA PHE A 67 15.58 29.77 -32.35
C PHE A 67 15.31 29.27 -30.94
N GLN A 68 16.27 29.43 -30.06
CA GLN A 68 16.05 29.23 -28.63
C GLN A 68 15.06 30.28 -28.10
N PRO A 69 14.08 29.89 -27.26
CA PRO A 69 13.16 30.84 -26.63
C PRO A 69 13.90 31.83 -25.72
N ASP A 70 13.62 33.13 -25.87
CA ASP A 70 14.27 34.22 -25.14
C ASP A 70 13.27 35.33 -24.73
N GLU A 71 13.33 35.77 -23.47
CA GLU A 71 12.47 36.78 -22.87
C GLU A 71 12.53 38.14 -23.59
N GLY A 72 13.68 38.48 -24.17
CA GLY A 72 13.89 39.72 -24.92
C GLY A 72 13.02 39.82 -26.18
N PHE A 73 12.44 38.70 -26.60
CA PHE A 73 11.50 38.58 -27.72
C PHE A 73 10.09 38.17 -27.28
N GLN A 74 9.83 38.11 -25.97
CA GLN A 74 8.57 37.60 -25.39
C GLN A 74 8.24 36.17 -25.84
N GLU A 75 9.27 35.31 -25.95
CA GLU A 75 9.12 33.94 -26.44
C GLU A 75 8.99 32.93 -25.29
N TYR A 76 8.11 31.95 -25.44
CA TYR A 76 7.98 30.81 -24.54
C TYR A 76 8.30 29.49 -25.22
N GLY A 77 8.83 28.55 -24.43
CA GLY A 77 9.14 27.20 -24.89
C GLY A 77 7.97 26.25 -24.67
N SER A 78 7.51 25.60 -25.74
CA SER A 78 6.52 24.52 -25.69
C SER A 78 7.19 23.17 -25.96
N ILE A 79 7.23 22.29 -24.95
CA ILE A 79 7.77 20.94 -25.05
C ILE A 79 6.60 19.96 -25.08
N SER A 80 6.32 19.42 -26.26
CA SER A 80 5.21 18.50 -26.53
C SER A 80 5.68 17.34 -27.43
N ASN A 81 4.75 16.50 -27.84
CA ASN A 81 4.89 15.32 -28.69
C ASN A 81 5.97 14.32 -28.26
N GLY A 82 6.12 14.12 -26.94
CA GLY A 82 7.14 13.22 -26.37
C GLY A 82 8.55 13.81 -26.36
N GLY A 83 8.70 15.10 -26.65
CA GLY A 83 9.98 15.80 -26.57
C GLY A 83 10.56 15.81 -25.15
N ILE A 84 11.87 15.69 -25.06
CA ILE A 84 12.63 15.74 -23.80
C ILE A 84 13.75 16.77 -23.96
N ALA A 85 13.59 17.94 -23.34
CA ALA A 85 14.61 18.97 -23.30
C ALA A 85 15.46 18.82 -22.03
N VAL A 86 16.78 18.99 -22.16
CA VAL A 86 17.75 18.85 -21.07
C VAL A 86 18.48 20.17 -20.84
N LEU A 87 18.56 20.58 -19.59
CA LEU A 87 19.45 21.63 -19.09
C LEU A 87 20.52 21.00 -18.20
N ASP A 88 21.78 21.27 -18.47
CA ASP A 88 22.92 20.80 -17.66
C ASP A 88 23.97 21.89 -17.47
N ALA A 89 25.08 21.58 -16.79
CA ALA A 89 26.17 22.53 -16.56
C ALA A 89 26.83 23.08 -17.83
N THR A 90 26.62 22.46 -19.00
CA THR A 90 27.14 22.94 -20.29
C THR A 90 26.17 23.88 -21.00
N THR A 91 24.89 23.85 -20.59
CA THR A 91 23.86 24.70 -21.16
C THR A 91 24.07 26.15 -20.74
N SER A 92 24.12 27.05 -21.72
CA SER A 92 24.17 28.50 -21.44
C SER A 92 22.89 28.93 -20.72
N PRO A 93 22.93 29.92 -19.80
CA PRO A 93 21.74 30.37 -19.09
C PRO A 93 20.61 30.74 -20.05
N VAL A 94 19.44 30.12 -19.84
CA VAL A 94 18.26 30.29 -20.70
C VAL A 94 17.21 31.11 -19.97
N THR A 95 16.54 32.03 -20.68
CA THR A 95 15.62 32.99 -20.08
C THR A 95 14.31 33.11 -20.86
N PRO A 96 13.49 32.04 -21.03
CA PRO A 96 12.19 32.15 -21.69
C PRO A 96 11.16 32.90 -20.80
N VAL A 97 10.09 33.44 -21.38
CA VAL A 97 9.01 34.04 -20.57
C VAL A 97 8.10 33.01 -19.92
N ASP A 98 8.02 31.78 -20.44
CA ASP A 98 7.21 30.68 -19.92
C ASP A 98 7.81 29.36 -20.44
N VAL A 99 7.63 28.27 -19.70
CA VAL A 99 7.97 26.92 -20.15
C VAL A 99 6.77 26.01 -19.96
N ARG A 100 6.32 25.38 -21.04
CA ARG A 100 5.08 24.62 -21.09
C ARG A 100 5.33 23.19 -21.49
N LEU A 101 5.10 22.27 -20.57
CA LEU A 101 5.24 20.84 -20.78
C LEU A 101 3.89 20.24 -21.14
N ALA A 102 3.87 19.39 -22.18
CA ALA A 102 2.66 18.79 -22.71
C ALA A 102 1.56 19.84 -22.96
N GLU A 103 1.94 20.92 -23.64
CA GLU A 103 1.00 21.98 -23.98
C GLU A 103 -0.03 21.49 -25.00
N ASP A 104 0.34 20.65 -25.95
CA ASP A 104 -0.63 20.10 -26.89
C ASP A 104 -1.51 19.05 -26.19
N GLY A 105 -2.84 19.17 -26.31
CA GLY A 105 -3.78 18.30 -25.58
C GLY A 105 -3.61 16.82 -25.92
N GLY A 106 -3.50 15.96 -24.89
CA GLY A 106 -3.25 14.53 -25.06
C GLY A 106 -1.79 14.16 -25.36
N SER A 107 -0.90 15.15 -25.40
CA SER A 107 0.53 14.95 -25.60
C SER A 107 1.26 14.64 -24.29
N THR A 108 2.49 14.12 -24.43
CA THR A 108 3.52 14.14 -23.39
C THR A 108 4.58 15.19 -23.70
N GLY A 109 5.37 15.60 -22.70
CA GLY A 109 6.54 16.45 -22.87
C GLY A 109 7.32 16.59 -21.57
N SER A 110 8.64 16.72 -21.66
CA SER A 110 9.52 16.64 -20.50
C SER A 110 10.62 17.70 -20.49
N LEU A 111 10.89 18.25 -19.32
CA LEU A 111 12.07 19.06 -19.05
C LEU A 111 12.90 18.35 -17.97
N VAL A 112 14.18 18.11 -18.25
CA VAL A 112 15.13 17.54 -17.31
C VAL A 112 16.16 18.60 -16.97
N ILE A 113 16.26 18.97 -15.70
CA ILE A 113 17.30 19.86 -15.19
C ILE A 113 18.29 19.00 -14.42
N LYS A 114 19.44 18.76 -15.04
CA LYS A 114 20.56 17.99 -14.48
C LYS A 114 21.47 18.88 -13.65
N ASP A 115 22.46 18.27 -13.01
CA ASP A 115 23.48 18.96 -12.22
C ASP A 115 24.09 20.18 -12.94
N GLY A 116 24.09 21.31 -12.26
CA GLY A 116 24.53 22.60 -12.78
C GLY A 116 23.63 23.26 -13.83
N GLY A 117 22.59 22.58 -14.32
CA GLY A 117 21.60 23.14 -15.25
C GLY A 117 20.87 24.33 -14.63
N SER A 118 20.78 25.44 -15.36
CA SER A 118 20.23 26.71 -14.87
C SER A 118 19.20 27.29 -15.84
N ILE A 119 18.14 27.90 -15.31
CA ILE A 119 17.09 28.57 -16.09
C ILE A 119 16.42 29.65 -15.25
N THR A 120 16.12 30.79 -15.88
CA THR A 120 15.30 31.85 -15.28
C THR A 120 14.02 32.02 -16.10
N VAL A 121 12.86 31.83 -15.48
CA VAL A 121 11.56 32.01 -16.15
C VAL A 121 10.76 33.06 -15.38
N THR A 122 10.92 34.32 -15.74
CA THR A 122 10.31 35.44 -15.02
C THR A 122 9.69 36.44 -15.99
N ASP A 123 8.54 37.02 -15.66
CA ASP A 123 7.92 38.11 -16.39
C ASP A 123 8.62 39.44 -16.04
N THR A 124 9.76 39.69 -16.69
CA THR A 124 10.50 40.94 -16.55
C THR A 124 9.84 42.12 -17.27
N ILE A 125 8.85 41.84 -18.13
CA ILE A 125 8.18 42.83 -18.97
C ILE A 125 6.74 42.94 -18.48
N THR A 126 6.54 43.67 -17.37
CA THR A 126 5.29 43.93 -16.61
C THR A 126 3.99 44.10 -17.44
N THR A 127 3.54 43.05 -18.12
CA THR A 127 2.51 43.11 -19.17
C THR A 127 1.18 42.53 -18.69
N ASN A 128 1.06 42.16 -17.42
CA ASN A 128 -0.12 41.53 -16.81
C ASN A 128 -0.55 40.23 -17.52
N MET A 129 0.39 39.50 -18.14
CA MET A 129 0.06 38.35 -19.00
C MET A 129 0.10 36.98 -18.30
N ASN A 130 0.29 36.93 -16.97
CA ASN A 130 0.39 35.68 -16.21
C ASN A 130 1.49 34.77 -16.79
N GLN A 131 2.69 35.34 -16.98
CA GLN A 131 3.90 34.70 -17.51
C GLN A 131 4.89 34.45 -16.36
N GLY A 132 6.06 33.88 -16.66
CA GLY A 132 7.09 33.54 -15.68
C GLY A 132 6.90 32.17 -15.04
N TRP A 133 6.19 31.25 -15.71
CA TRP A 133 5.83 29.96 -15.13
C TRP A 133 6.61 28.81 -15.74
N ILE A 134 6.84 27.77 -14.94
CA ILE A 134 6.97 26.41 -15.47
C ILE A 134 5.62 25.73 -15.29
N ARG A 135 4.99 25.35 -16.40
CA ARG A 135 3.68 24.70 -16.46
C ARG A 135 3.87 23.23 -16.82
N ASN A 136 3.84 22.37 -15.80
CA ASN A 136 3.92 20.92 -15.93
C ASN A 136 2.54 20.32 -16.25
N GLY A 137 2.22 20.25 -17.54
CA GLY A 137 0.91 19.84 -18.05
C GLY A 137 -0.07 21.01 -18.10
N VAL A 138 -0.10 21.73 -19.23
CA VAL A 138 -0.96 22.92 -19.41
C VAL A 138 -2.45 22.54 -19.49
N HIS A 139 -2.77 21.49 -20.26
CA HIS A 139 -4.14 21.00 -20.44
C HIS A 139 -4.42 19.84 -19.50
N ALA A 140 -5.70 19.64 -19.14
CA ALA A 140 -6.12 18.58 -18.22
C ALA A 140 -5.76 17.15 -18.67
N ASN A 141 -5.53 16.95 -19.98
CA ASN A 141 -5.15 15.68 -20.59
C ASN A 141 -3.71 15.65 -21.13
N GLY A 142 -2.94 16.74 -20.97
CA GLY A 142 -1.51 16.75 -21.26
C GLY A 142 -0.73 16.19 -20.08
N VAL A 143 0.22 15.28 -20.34
CA VAL A 143 1.03 14.63 -19.29
C VAL A 143 2.46 15.16 -19.37
N GLY A 144 2.77 16.13 -18.52
CA GLY A 144 4.11 16.68 -18.39
C GLY A 144 4.97 15.90 -17.41
N VAL A 145 6.29 15.94 -17.61
CA VAL A 145 7.28 15.49 -16.62
C VAL A 145 8.35 16.56 -16.43
N LEU A 146 8.45 17.11 -15.22
CA LEU A 146 9.61 17.91 -14.82
C LEU A 146 10.53 17.02 -14.00
N THR A 147 11.78 16.85 -14.41
CA THR A 147 12.81 16.14 -13.65
C THR A 147 13.83 17.13 -13.10
N LEU A 148 14.09 17.07 -11.80
CA LEU A 148 15.09 17.87 -11.11
C LEU A 148 16.11 16.95 -10.44
N HIS A 149 17.39 17.12 -10.77
CA HIS A 149 18.48 16.50 -10.01
C HIS A 149 18.77 17.30 -8.73
N ASP A 150 19.48 16.72 -7.78
CA ASP A 150 19.73 17.35 -6.49
C ASP A 150 20.72 18.53 -6.54
N ALA A 151 21.69 18.50 -7.46
CA ALA A 151 22.70 19.54 -7.63
C ALA A 151 22.45 20.46 -8.84
N ILE A 152 21.18 20.76 -9.14
CA ILE A 152 20.83 21.74 -10.18
C ILE A 152 21.52 23.09 -9.95
N GLY A 153 21.72 23.84 -11.03
CA GLY A 153 22.23 25.20 -10.98
C GLY A 153 21.18 26.19 -10.47
N ALA A 154 21.28 27.46 -10.90
CA ALA A 154 20.32 28.47 -10.51
C ALA A 154 19.02 28.29 -11.33
N VAL A 155 17.95 27.84 -10.66
CA VAL A 155 16.60 27.78 -11.23
C VAL A 155 15.71 28.78 -10.52
N THR A 156 15.19 29.76 -11.26
CA THR A 156 14.33 30.82 -10.71
C THR A 156 13.10 31.00 -11.59
N VAL A 157 11.92 30.94 -11.00
CA VAL A 157 10.64 31.13 -11.70
C VAL A 157 9.76 32.12 -10.95
N ASP A 158 8.84 32.78 -11.64
CA ASP A 158 7.78 33.50 -10.94
C ASP A 158 6.75 32.50 -10.39
N GLY A 159 6.36 31.50 -11.17
CA GLY A 159 5.43 30.47 -10.71
C GLY A 159 5.74 29.04 -11.15
N TYR A 160 5.24 28.08 -10.38
CA TYR A 160 5.22 26.67 -10.76
C TYR A 160 3.79 26.14 -10.72
N GLY A 161 3.39 25.38 -11.72
CA GLY A 161 2.10 24.70 -11.71
C GLY A 161 2.15 23.30 -12.32
N GLN A 162 1.52 22.35 -11.64
CA GLN A 162 1.38 20.96 -12.07
C GLN A 162 -0.09 20.52 -12.09
N ASN A 163 -0.53 19.90 -13.19
CA ASN A 163 -1.88 19.35 -13.28
C ASN A 163 -2.03 17.98 -12.55
N SER A 164 -3.24 17.43 -12.55
CA SER A 164 -3.54 16.18 -11.82
C SER A 164 -2.98 14.89 -12.43
N VAL A 165 -2.43 14.93 -13.65
CA VAL A 165 -1.95 13.74 -14.37
C VAL A 165 -0.44 13.79 -14.68
N SER A 166 0.22 14.91 -14.36
CA SER A 166 1.64 15.12 -14.61
C SER A 166 2.49 14.72 -13.40
N THR A 167 3.79 14.60 -13.65
CA THR A 167 4.75 14.13 -12.65
C THR A 167 5.87 15.14 -12.44
N LEU A 168 6.17 15.42 -11.17
CA LEU A 168 7.45 15.99 -10.76
C LEU A 168 8.34 14.83 -10.35
N ASN A 169 9.43 14.60 -11.05
CA ASN A 169 10.44 13.64 -10.67
C ASN A 169 11.61 14.37 -10.00
N VAL A 170 11.99 13.94 -8.80
CA VAL A 170 13.19 14.43 -8.12
C VAL A 170 14.19 13.28 -8.02
N GLU A 171 15.40 13.52 -8.51
CA GLU A 171 16.51 12.55 -8.48
C GLU A 171 17.49 13.00 -7.39
N ILE A 172 17.59 12.21 -6.32
CA ILE A 172 18.34 12.55 -5.10
C ILE A 172 19.39 11.49 -4.85
N ASP A 173 20.66 11.86 -5.01
CA ASP A 173 21.81 10.99 -4.78
C ASP A 173 22.60 11.42 -3.53
N GLY A 174 22.53 12.71 -3.18
CA GLY A 174 23.26 13.35 -2.09
C GLY A 174 22.40 13.88 -0.93
N PRO A 175 23.06 14.42 0.10
CA PRO A 175 22.41 14.90 1.32
C PRO A 175 21.79 16.30 1.19
N THR A 176 21.94 16.96 0.05
CA THR A 176 21.49 18.34 -0.19
C THR A 176 20.75 18.41 -1.52
N PHE A 177 19.75 19.29 -1.60
CA PHE A 177 19.03 19.60 -2.84
C PHE A 177 19.07 21.11 -3.05
N ASN A 178 19.44 21.55 -4.25
CA ASN A 178 19.37 22.97 -4.63
C ASN A 178 17.92 23.28 -5.05
N PRO A 179 17.17 24.11 -4.29
CA PRO A 179 15.76 24.32 -4.56
C PRO A 179 15.52 25.16 -5.82
N VAL A 180 14.35 24.96 -6.44
CA VAL A 180 13.79 25.91 -7.40
C VAL A 180 13.28 27.13 -6.63
N VAL A 181 13.80 28.32 -6.94
CA VAL A 181 13.34 29.57 -6.33
C VAL A 181 12.07 30.06 -7.02
N VAL A 182 10.99 30.27 -6.26
CA VAL A 182 9.67 30.68 -6.77
C VAL A 182 9.25 32.02 -6.17
N LYS A 183 8.82 32.98 -6.99
CA LYS A 183 8.55 34.37 -6.54
C LYS A 183 7.09 34.74 -6.33
N GLU A 184 6.15 34.02 -6.94
CA GLU A 184 4.73 34.34 -6.89
C GLU A 184 3.87 33.21 -6.30
N GLN A 185 3.90 32.02 -6.90
CA GLN A 185 2.96 30.94 -6.51
C GLN A 185 3.45 29.54 -6.91
N ILE A 186 3.14 28.56 -6.06
CA ILE A 186 3.30 27.13 -6.33
C ILE A 186 1.93 26.46 -6.39
N GLN A 187 1.64 25.71 -7.45
CA GLN A 187 0.43 24.90 -7.61
C GLN A 187 0.80 23.43 -7.79
N LEU A 188 0.43 22.60 -6.81
CA LEU A 188 0.70 21.17 -6.78
C LEU A 188 -0.51 20.36 -7.22
N GLY A 189 -0.25 19.28 -7.94
CA GLY A 189 -1.21 18.28 -8.39
C GLY A 189 -0.48 17.00 -8.78
N GLY A 190 -1.18 15.96 -9.23
CA GLY A 190 -0.54 14.79 -9.86
C GLY A 190 0.42 14.05 -8.94
N THR A 191 1.54 13.58 -9.49
CA THR A 191 2.49 12.70 -8.79
C THR A 191 3.78 13.43 -8.44
N LEU A 192 4.28 13.23 -7.22
CA LEU A 192 5.69 13.40 -6.89
C LEU A 192 6.36 12.03 -6.99
N GLN A 193 7.37 11.90 -7.84
CA GLN A 193 8.19 10.70 -7.96
C GLN A 193 9.57 10.99 -7.37
N VAL A 194 10.03 10.12 -6.49
CA VAL A 194 11.37 10.18 -5.90
C VAL A 194 12.22 9.10 -6.55
N SER A 195 13.40 9.48 -7.04
CA SER A 195 14.35 8.61 -7.74
C SER A 195 15.78 8.91 -7.27
N GLY A 196 16.77 8.19 -7.78
CA GLY A 196 18.18 8.30 -7.37
C GLY A 196 18.59 7.21 -6.39
N SER A 197 19.81 7.29 -5.87
CA SER A 197 20.37 6.29 -4.96
C SER A 197 20.01 6.54 -3.50
N LEU A 198 19.72 7.79 -3.12
CA LEU A 198 19.43 8.21 -1.74
C LEU A 198 20.47 7.65 -0.74
N ALA A 199 21.74 7.61 -1.11
CA ALA A 199 22.75 6.79 -0.42
C ALA A 199 23.05 7.28 1.01
N SER A 200 22.75 8.56 1.30
CA SER A 200 22.88 9.18 2.62
C SER A 200 21.54 9.42 3.32
N ALA A 201 20.45 8.85 2.81
CA ALA A 201 19.11 9.08 3.32
C ALA A 201 18.78 8.22 4.55
N GLY A 202 18.05 8.80 5.49
CA GLY A 202 17.50 8.11 6.66
C GLY A 202 16.35 8.91 7.28
N ALA A 203 15.80 8.40 8.39
CA ALA A 203 14.77 9.11 9.12
C ALA A 203 15.25 10.52 9.52
N GLY A 204 14.40 11.52 9.26
CA GLY A 204 14.71 12.94 9.49
C GLY A 204 15.46 13.63 8.36
N SER A 205 15.92 12.91 7.32
CA SER A 205 16.44 13.54 6.10
C SER A 205 15.35 14.38 5.43
N SER A 206 15.74 15.53 4.90
CA SER A 206 14.83 16.52 4.34
C SER A 206 15.50 17.32 3.22
N TRP A 207 14.77 17.57 2.14
CA TRP A 207 15.22 18.29 0.95
C TRP A 207 14.15 19.31 0.52
N THR A 208 14.50 20.59 0.52
CA THR A 208 13.63 21.65 0.00
C THR A 208 13.67 21.61 -1.53
N LEU A 209 12.55 21.27 -2.16
CA LEU A 209 12.43 21.13 -3.61
C LEU A 209 12.11 22.48 -4.28
N PHE A 210 11.24 23.26 -3.64
CA PHE A 210 10.90 24.62 -4.02
C PHE A 210 11.03 25.55 -2.82
N ASP A 211 11.67 26.69 -3.01
CA ASP A 211 11.82 27.75 -2.02
C ASP A 211 11.11 29.01 -2.50
N GLY A 212 10.03 29.38 -1.81
CA GLY A 212 9.35 30.66 -1.98
C GLY A 212 9.30 31.49 -0.70
N SER A 213 10.17 31.18 0.26
CA SER A 213 10.18 31.78 1.60
C SER A 213 10.53 33.28 1.57
N ALA A 214 11.36 33.71 0.62
CA ALA A 214 11.81 35.10 0.49
C ALA A 214 10.66 36.09 0.22
N ASP A 215 9.65 35.66 -0.54
CA ASP A 215 8.52 36.49 -0.98
C ASP A 215 7.20 36.12 -0.26
N GLY A 216 7.22 35.13 0.63
CA GLY A 216 6.06 34.71 1.43
C GLY A 216 4.92 34.16 0.59
N ILE A 217 5.26 33.37 -0.44
CA ILE A 217 4.30 32.95 -1.48
C ILE A 217 3.30 31.89 -0.99
N GLY A 218 2.17 31.78 -1.71
CA GLY A 218 1.21 30.72 -1.46
C GLY A 218 1.59 29.40 -2.15
N VAL A 219 1.60 28.30 -1.38
CA VAL A 219 1.57 26.93 -1.92
C VAL A 219 0.12 26.44 -1.94
N PHE A 220 -0.37 26.02 -3.11
CA PHE A 220 -1.74 25.59 -3.31
C PHE A 220 -1.81 24.16 -3.84
N GLY A 221 -2.84 23.42 -3.43
CA GLY A 221 -3.00 22.02 -3.80
C GLY A 221 -2.07 21.09 -3.03
N GLN A 222 -2.00 19.84 -3.47
CA GLN A 222 -1.15 18.79 -2.92
C GLN A 222 -0.85 17.76 -4.02
N PHE A 223 0.25 17.04 -3.89
CA PHE A 223 0.45 15.84 -4.70
C PHE A 223 -0.64 14.81 -4.36
N SER A 224 -1.20 14.18 -5.38
CA SER A 224 -2.20 13.10 -5.21
C SER A 224 -1.55 11.82 -4.70
N GLN A 225 -0.26 11.64 -4.96
CA GLN A 225 0.55 10.54 -4.47
C GLN A 225 2.04 10.89 -4.47
N VAL A 226 2.80 10.22 -3.61
CA VAL A 226 4.26 10.21 -3.60
C VAL A 226 4.71 8.80 -3.92
N VAL A 227 5.49 8.63 -4.99
CA VAL A 227 5.94 7.33 -5.49
C VAL A 227 7.44 7.20 -5.27
N ASN A 228 7.86 6.11 -4.63
CA ASN A 228 9.26 5.74 -4.55
C ASN A 228 9.64 4.93 -5.80
N ASN A 229 10.48 5.51 -6.67
CA ASN A 229 11.10 4.88 -7.82
C ASN A 229 12.63 4.99 -7.74
N SER A 230 13.16 4.97 -6.51
CA SER A 230 14.58 5.01 -6.21
C SER A 230 15.11 3.60 -5.95
N ASP A 231 16.44 3.45 -5.93
CA ASP A 231 17.10 2.21 -5.50
C ASP A 231 17.02 2.00 -3.97
N TYR A 232 16.53 3.01 -3.24
CA TYR A 232 16.43 3.01 -1.79
C TYR A 232 15.13 2.35 -1.32
N SER A 233 15.29 1.21 -0.63
CA SER A 233 14.19 0.59 0.09
C SER A 233 13.99 1.30 1.43
N LEU A 234 12.84 1.95 1.58
CA LEU A 234 12.40 2.47 2.88
C LEU A 234 12.34 1.31 3.88
N LEU A 235 12.85 1.53 5.09
CA LEU A 235 12.69 0.58 6.19
C LEU A 235 11.24 0.56 6.67
N ASP A 236 10.87 -0.46 7.44
CA ASP A 236 9.57 -0.52 8.08
C ASP A 236 9.29 0.76 8.88
N GLY A 237 8.07 1.29 8.73
CA GLY A 237 7.66 2.54 9.38
C GLY A 237 8.25 3.80 8.77
N GLN A 238 9.11 3.71 7.75
CA GLN A 238 9.56 4.87 6.99
C GLN A 238 8.61 5.20 5.85
N SER A 239 8.36 6.49 5.65
CA SER A 239 7.61 7.00 4.51
C SER A 239 8.16 8.34 4.05
N PHE A 240 7.98 8.62 2.76
CA PHE A 240 8.18 9.97 2.25
C PHE A 240 7.04 10.87 2.68
N THR A 241 7.38 12.06 3.15
CA THR A 241 6.43 13.10 3.52
C THR A 241 6.68 14.35 2.68
N VAL A 242 5.62 15.10 2.42
CA VAL A 242 5.72 16.41 1.77
C VAL A 242 5.17 17.45 2.75
N SER A 243 6.01 18.42 3.10
CA SER A 243 5.61 19.60 3.86
C SER A 243 5.48 20.80 2.93
N THR A 244 4.46 21.63 3.14
CA THR A 244 4.29 22.92 2.46
C THR A 244 4.37 24.11 3.42
N ALA A 245 5.05 23.91 4.55
CA ALA A 245 5.23 24.94 5.57
C ALA A 245 6.17 26.05 5.07
N GLU A 246 6.07 27.23 5.68
CA GLU A 246 7.02 28.34 5.46
C GLU A 246 7.14 28.83 4.00
N SER A 247 6.14 28.55 3.15
CA SER A 247 6.16 28.85 1.71
C SER A 247 7.19 28.02 0.92
N GLU A 248 7.62 26.89 1.46
CA GLU A 248 8.49 25.92 0.81
C GLU A 248 7.70 24.67 0.41
N VAL A 249 8.27 23.84 -0.47
CA VAL A 249 7.83 22.45 -0.68
C VAL A 249 9.00 21.54 -0.36
N THR A 250 8.87 20.77 0.72
CA THR A 250 9.97 20.00 1.29
C THR A 250 9.62 18.53 1.31
N LEU A 251 10.48 17.71 0.71
CA LEU A 251 10.41 16.25 0.79
C LEU A 251 11.20 15.79 2.02
N GLY A 252 10.58 15.00 2.88
CA GLY A 252 11.22 14.40 4.04
C GLY A 252 11.10 12.89 4.05
N ILE A 253 11.98 12.22 4.81
CA ILE A 253 11.78 10.84 5.23
C ILE A 253 11.42 10.85 6.70
N ARG A 254 10.26 10.29 7.01
CA ARG A 254 9.73 10.24 8.37
C ARG A 254 9.75 8.81 8.88
N GLN A 255 10.18 8.61 10.13
CA GLN A 255 9.96 7.36 10.87
C GLN A 255 8.65 7.42 11.65
N GLN A 256 7.94 6.31 11.68
CA GLN A 256 6.79 6.05 12.54
C GLN A 256 6.98 4.71 13.27
N LEU A 257 6.28 4.54 14.39
CA LEU A 257 6.15 3.22 15.00
C LEU A 257 5.34 2.29 14.09
N VAL A 258 5.60 0.99 14.19
CA VAL A 258 4.92 -0.04 13.41
C VAL A 258 4.19 -0.99 14.35
N LEU A 259 2.86 -1.09 14.19
CA LEU A 259 2.05 -2.11 14.85
C LEU A 259 1.90 -3.31 13.92
N ARG A 260 2.56 -4.41 14.28
CA ARG A 260 2.44 -5.71 13.62
C ARG A 260 1.31 -6.49 14.28
N VAL A 261 0.38 -7.01 13.47
CA VAL A 261 -0.84 -7.67 13.95
C VAL A 261 -1.03 -9.00 13.25
N ASP A 262 -1.20 -10.08 14.01
CA ASP A 262 -1.67 -11.36 13.48
C ASP A 262 -3.21 -11.36 13.47
N PRO A 263 -3.86 -11.40 12.28
CA PRO A 263 -5.31 -11.36 12.18
C PRO A 263 -6.03 -12.67 12.57
N TYR A 264 -5.30 -13.74 12.92
CA TYR A 264 -5.83 -15.03 13.38
C TYR A 264 -5.57 -15.29 14.86
N ALA A 265 -4.40 -14.90 15.35
CA ALA A 265 -4.07 -14.99 16.76
C ALA A 265 -4.59 -13.78 17.55
N GLY A 266 -4.89 -12.67 16.86
CA GLY A 266 -5.26 -11.41 17.50
C GLY A 266 -4.09 -10.76 18.24
N THR A 267 -2.86 -11.21 17.97
CA THR A 267 -1.66 -10.68 18.60
C THR A 267 -1.25 -9.36 18.00
N ALA A 268 -0.64 -8.50 18.81
CA ALA A 268 -0.21 -7.18 18.37
C ALA A 268 1.12 -6.80 19.03
N VAL A 269 2.10 -6.44 18.21
CA VAL A 269 3.43 -5.98 18.66
C VAL A 269 3.70 -4.60 18.07
N LEU A 270 3.89 -3.62 18.94
CA LEU A 270 4.34 -2.29 18.54
C LEU A 270 5.86 -2.25 18.55
N SER A 271 6.46 -1.77 17.47
CA SER A 271 7.90 -1.71 17.33
C SER A 271 8.36 -0.35 16.82
N ASN A 272 9.55 0.04 17.25
CA ASN A 272 10.39 1.00 16.56
C ASN A 272 11.42 0.18 15.75
N PRO A 273 11.20 -0.02 14.43
CA PRO A 273 12.07 -0.87 13.63
C PRO A 273 13.53 -0.43 13.69
N SER A 274 14.44 -1.40 13.74
CA SER A 274 15.88 -1.13 13.84
C SER A 274 16.40 -0.39 12.62
N GLY A 275 17.37 0.51 12.83
CA GLY A 275 17.95 1.32 11.77
C GLY A 275 17.23 2.65 11.56
N SER A 276 16.26 2.99 12.41
CA SER A 276 15.63 4.30 12.39
C SER A 276 16.56 5.39 12.93
N GLY A 277 17.42 5.05 13.91
CA GLY A 277 18.27 6.00 14.61
C GLY A 277 17.51 7.06 15.42
N VAL A 278 16.19 6.89 15.59
CA VAL A 278 15.27 7.80 16.28
C VAL A 278 14.57 7.04 17.39
N ASP A 279 14.62 7.56 18.62
CA ASP A 279 13.88 7.00 19.75
C ASP A 279 12.48 7.65 19.83
N PHE A 280 11.47 6.88 20.24
CA PHE A 280 10.11 7.39 20.46
C PHE A 280 9.74 7.41 21.93
N ASP A 281 9.54 8.60 22.47
CA ASP A 281 9.04 8.82 23.82
C ASP A 281 7.51 8.86 23.82
N VAL A 282 6.88 7.72 24.11
CA VAL A 282 5.42 7.53 24.10
C VAL A 282 4.83 7.92 25.46
N THR A 283 3.87 8.84 25.46
CA THR A 283 3.13 9.28 26.66
C THR A 283 1.71 8.73 26.73
N GLY A 284 1.22 8.14 25.65
CA GLY A 284 -0.13 7.62 25.54
C GLY A 284 -0.33 6.91 24.21
N TYR A 285 -1.32 6.02 24.15
CA TYR A 285 -1.74 5.39 22.91
C TYR A 285 -3.22 5.01 22.93
N VAL A 286 -3.77 4.82 21.74
CA VAL A 286 -5.11 4.28 21.50
C VAL A 286 -5.03 3.27 20.36
N MET A 287 -5.25 2.01 20.67
CA MET A 287 -5.52 0.94 19.71
C MET A 287 -7.03 0.86 19.48
N SER A 288 -7.48 0.91 18.23
CA SER A 288 -8.90 0.85 17.87
C SER A 288 -9.16 -0.22 16.82
N VAL A 289 -10.29 -0.90 16.94
CA VAL A 289 -10.78 -1.88 15.96
C VAL A 289 -12.12 -1.42 15.40
N SER A 290 -12.23 -1.30 14.09
CA SER A 290 -13.47 -0.86 13.44
C SER A 290 -14.56 -1.93 13.53
N ASN A 291 -15.70 -1.66 14.18
CA ASN A 291 -16.81 -2.62 14.31
C ASN A 291 -16.42 -4.04 14.80
N GLY A 292 -15.24 -4.19 15.43
CA GLY A 292 -14.75 -5.41 16.03
C GLY A 292 -14.72 -5.29 17.55
N ALA A 293 -14.23 -6.32 18.23
CA ALA A 293 -14.07 -6.31 19.69
C ALA A 293 -12.60 -6.39 20.09
N VAL A 294 -12.27 -5.78 21.21
CA VAL A 294 -10.96 -5.94 21.86
C VAL A 294 -11.05 -6.99 22.97
N ASN A 295 -9.92 -7.63 23.28
CA ASN A 295 -9.78 -8.63 24.32
C ASN A 295 -8.93 -8.08 25.48
N GLU A 296 -9.57 -7.29 26.34
CA GLU A 296 -8.91 -6.67 27.50
C GLU A 296 -8.23 -7.71 28.42
N GLY A 297 -8.77 -8.93 28.52
CA GLY A 297 -8.19 -9.99 29.36
C GLY A 297 -6.90 -10.61 28.83
N GLN A 298 -6.52 -10.34 27.57
CA GLN A 298 -5.27 -10.81 26.96
C GLN A 298 -4.39 -9.66 26.48
N TRP A 299 -4.68 -8.44 26.92
CA TRP A 299 -3.89 -7.27 26.65
C TRP A 299 -2.77 -7.15 27.69
N SER A 300 -1.51 -7.24 27.23
CA SER A 300 -0.32 -6.99 28.04
C SER A 300 0.06 -5.52 27.90
N SER A 301 -0.33 -4.70 28.86
CA SER A 301 -0.29 -3.24 28.76
C SER A 301 1.02 -2.65 29.30
N PHE A 302 1.31 -1.36 29.05
CA PHE A 302 2.46 -0.70 29.70
C PHE A 302 2.27 -0.59 31.21
N SER A 303 1.03 -0.56 31.71
CA SER A 303 0.74 -0.49 33.14
C SER A 303 1.11 -1.78 33.89
N ASP A 304 1.18 -2.91 33.18
CA ASP A 304 1.66 -4.19 33.74
C ASP A 304 3.17 -4.17 34.01
N ASP A 305 3.93 -3.46 33.18
CA ASP A 305 5.39 -3.40 33.24
C ASP A 305 5.93 -2.17 34.01
N ALA A 306 5.16 -1.06 34.04
CA ALA A 306 5.61 0.21 34.58
C ALA A 306 4.50 1.00 35.31
N ALA A 307 4.83 1.52 36.49
CA ALA A 307 3.91 2.35 37.26
C ALA A 307 3.66 3.73 36.60
N GLY A 308 2.44 4.25 36.74
CA GLY A 308 2.06 5.61 36.30
C GLY A 308 1.24 5.66 35.00
N TRP A 309 1.13 4.54 34.30
CA TRP A 309 0.19 4.36 33.20
C TRP A 309 -1.22 4.08 33.72
N VAL A 310 -2.22 4.60 33.00
CA VAL A 310 -3.64 4.43 33.32
C VAL A 310 -4.36 3.87 32.10
N GLU A 311 -4.90 2.66 32.26
CA GLU A 311 -5.68 1.97 31.24
C GLU A 311 -7.10 2.53 31.08
N THR A 312 -7.58 2.51 29.84
CA THR A 312 -8.96 2.78 29.48
C THR A 312 -9.36 1.83 28.35
N ALA A 313 -10.29 0.94 28.63
CA ALA A 313 -10.87 0.02 27.66
C ALA A 313 -12.33 0.39 27.34
N THR A 314 -12.71 0.21 26.07
CA THR A 314 -14.09 0.19 25.61
C THR A 314 -14.33 -1.09 24.82
N ALA A 315 -15.54 -1.29 24.29
CA ALA A 315 -15.82 -2.47 23.46
C ALA A 315 -14.88 -2.62 22.25
N ASN A 316 -14.36 -1.51 21.71
CA ASN A 316 -13.64 -1.48 20.44
C ASN A 316 -12.28 -0.77 20.53
N GLN A 317 -11.85 -0.36 21.73
CA GLN A 317 -10.63 0.40 21.91
C GLN A 317 -9.93 0.01 23.20
N LEU A 318 -8.60 -0.07 23.13
CA LEU A 318 -7.70 -0.17 24.27
C LEU A 318 -6.79 1.06 24.24
N ALA A 319 -6.68 1.76 25.34
CA ALA A 319 -5.90 2.96 25.43
C ALA A 319 -5.17 3.03 26.76
N GLU A 320 -3.98 3.60 26.75
CA GLU A 320 -3.29 4.00 27.96
C GLU A 320 -2.76 5.41 27.86
N THR A 321 -2.65 6.06 29.00
CA THR A 321 -2.01 7.37 29.12
C THR A 321 -1.13 7.41 30.35
N ASN A 322 0.00 8.12 30.24
CA ASN A 322 0.87 8.44 31.34
C ASN A 322 1.03 9.96 31.41
N ALA A 323 0.34 10.59 32.36
CA ALA A 323 0.29 12.05 32.45
C ALA A 323 1.61 12.68 32.98
N THR A 324 2.49 11.88 33.59
CA THR A 324 3.69 12.37 34.29
C THR A 324 4.98 11.68 33.86
N GLY A 325 4.90 10.72 32.95
CA GLY A 325 6.00 9.88 32.51
C GLY A 325 5.83 9.48 31.05
N MET A 326 6.75 8.63 30.57
CA MET A 326 6.79 8.16 29.19
C MET A 326 7.43 6.77 29.13
N ALA A 327 7.14 6.03 28.05
CA ALA A 327 7.86 4.83 27.65
C ALA A 327 8.71 5.17 26.43
N THR A 328 10.02 4.96 26.52
CA THR A 328 10.93 5.18 25.41
C THR A 328 11.12 3.88 24.63
N LEU A 329 10.61 3.85 23.40
CA LEU A 329 10.92 2.79 22.44
C LEU A 329 12.17 3.22 21.66
N THR A 330 13.33 2.74 22.12
CA THR A 330 14.61 3.01 21.44
C THR A 330 14.66 2.33 20.07
N ASP A 331 15.62 2.71 19.22
CA ASP A 331 15.85 2.03 17.93
C ASP A 331 15.95 0.50 18.11
N GLY A 332 15.08 -0.25 17.41
CA GLY A 332 14.95 -1.71 17.49
C GLY A 332 14.16 -2.24 18.69
N ALA A 333 13.62 -1.40 19.56
CA ALA A 333 12.79 -1.82 20.69
C ALA A 333 11.34 -2.13 20.27
N SER A 334 10.68 -2.97 21.06
CA SER A 334 9.28 -3.34 20.86
C SER A 334 8.52 -3.48 22.17
N GLN A 335 7.22 -3.25 22.11
CA GLN A 335 6.23 -3.62 23.11
C GLN A 335 5.32 -4.71 22.52
N ASP A 336 5.27 -5.87 23.18
CA ASP A 336 4.30 -6.91 22.88
C ASP A 336 3.02 -6.66 23.69
N PHE A 337 1.89 -6.52 23.01
CA PHE A 337 0.59 -6.32 23.66
C PHE A 337 -0.15 -7.63 23.93
N GLY A 338 0.46 -8.79 23.67
CA GLY A 338 -0.19 -10.09 23.79
C GLY A 338 -1.21 -10.30 22.66
N ALA A 339 -2.42 -10.77 23.01
CA ALA A 339 -3.53 -11.00 22.07
C ALA A 339 -4.72 -10.04 22.33
N PRO A 340 -4.53 -8.72 22.18
CA PRO A 340 -5.52 -7.72 22.58
C PRO A 340 -6.71 -7.61 21.62
N LEU A 341 -6.70 -8.33 20.49
CA LEU A 341 -7.74 -8.23 19.46
C LEU A 341 -8.61 -9.48 19.47
N SER A 342 -9.93 -9.30 19.54
CA SER A 342 -10.85 -10.44 19.44
C SER A 342 -11.05 -10.85 17.98
N ILE A 343 -10.74 -12.11 17.68
CA ILE A 343 -10.91 -12.69 16.34
C ILE A 343 -12.29 -13.32 16.21
N ASN A 344 -13.04 -12.95 15.17
CA ASN A 344 -14.36 -13.54 14.93
C ASN A 344 -14.25 -14.75 13.99
N THR A 345 -14.00 -15.92 14.56
CA THR A 345 -13.87 -17.20 13.83
C THR A 345 -15.17 -17.69 13.19
N ASN A 346 -16.31 -17.06 13.49
CA ASN A 346 -17.60 -17.40 12.86
C ASN A 346 -17.83 -16.66 11.52
N GLN A 347 -16.87 -15.84 11.09
CA GLN A 347 -16.96 -15.16 9.81
C GLN A 347 -16.97 -16.17 8.65
N PRO A 348 -17.78 -15.96 7.61
CA PRO A 348 -17.80 -16.82 6.43
C PRO A 348 -16.42 -16.99 5.81
N ILE A 349 -16.15 -18.17 5.27
CA ILE A 349 -14.93 -18.41 4.48
C ILE A 349 -14.88 -17.39 3.32
N GLY A 350 -13.72 -16.79 3.11
CA GLY A 350 -13.45 -15.73 2.16
C GLY A 350 -13.54 -14.31 2.73
N THR A 351 -13.89 -14.14 4.01
CA THR A 351 -13.96 -12.82 4.66
C THR A 351 -12.94 -12.67 5.80
N ASN A 352 -12.57 -11.43 6.12
CA ASN A 352 -11.59 -11.16 7.18
C ASN A 352 -12.15 -11.50 8.57
N LEU A 353 -11.37 -12.24 9.37
CA LEU A 353 -11.73 -12.55 10.76
C LEU A 353 -11.56 -11.34 11.69
N LEU A 354 -10.56 -10.51 11.39
CA LEU A 354 -10.24 -9.27 12.08
C LEU A 354 -10.70 -8.07 11.23
N GLN A 355 -11.35 -7.11 11.87
CA GLN A 355 -11.71 -5.84 11.24
C GLN A 355 -10.52 -4.86 11.26
N SER A 356 -10.60 -3.78 10.49
CA SER A 356 -9.48 -2.84 10.37
C SER A 356 -9.05 -2.29 11.73
N VAL A 357 -7.75 -2.38 11.99
CA VAL A 357 -7.08 -1.88 13.20
C VAL A 357 -6.42 -0.55 12.89
N SER A 358 -6.47 0.38 13.83
CA SER A 358 -5.67 1.61 13.81
C SER A 358 -5.00 1.81 15.16
N PHE A 359 -3.80 2.38 15.15
CA PHE A 359 -3.05 2.64 16.36
C PHE A 359 -2.54 4.08 16.35
N GLN A 360 -2.90 4.85 17.37
CA GLN A 360 -2.44 6.21 17.59
C GLN A 360 -1.59 6.27 18.84
N TYR A 361 -0.54 7.09 18.84
CA TYR A 361 0.29 7.34 20.00
C TYR A 361 0.57 8.82 20.15
N SER A 362 0.70 9.27 21.40
CA SER A 362 1.14 10.61 21.74
C SER A 362 2.60 10.61 22.18
N THR A 363 3.34 11.64 21.79
CA THR A 363 4.74 11.81 22.17
C THR A 363 4.90 12.73 23.39
N ALA A 364 6.11 12.82 23.95
CA ALA A 364 6.46 13.78 25.00
C ALA A 364 6.21 15.25 24.60
N ASP A 365 6.28 15.54 23.30
CA ASP A 365 6.01 16.88 22.74
C ASP A 365 4.51 17.16 22.52
N ASN A 366 3.62 16.27 23.00
CA ASN A 366 2.17 16.33 22.80
C ASN A 366 1.73 16.26 21.33
N VAL A 367 2.57 15.67 20.46
CA VAL A 367 2.21 15.36 19.09
C VAL A 367 1.46 14.02 19.10
N ILE A 368 0.34 13.94 18.38
CA ILE A 368 -0.41 12.69 18.19
C ILE A 368 -0.12 12.18 16.79
N GLU A 369 0.29 10.93 16.69
CA GLU A 369 0.71 10.30 15.45
C GLU A 369 0.03 8.95 15.26
N ASN A 370 -0.13 8.53 14.01
CA ASN A 370 -0.57 7.18 13.69
C ASN A 370 0.67 6.27 13.55
N ALA A 371 0.61 5.06 14.08
CA ALA A 371 1.56 4.02 13.71
C ALA A 371 1.17 3.42 12.35
N VAL A 372 2.16 2.87 11.65
CA VAL A 372 1.93 2.05 10.46
C VAL A 372 1.42 0.69 10.94
N VAL A 373 0.26 0.24 10.44
CA VAL A 373 -0.29 -1.07 10.78
C VAL A 373 0.07 -2.06 9.69
N VAL A 374 0.74 -3.16 10.08
CA VAL A 374 1.14 -4.25 9.20
C VAL A 374 0.46 -5.52 9.67
N LEU A 375 -0.28 -6.19 8.77
CA LEU A 375 -0.82 -7.52 9.06
C LEU A 375 0.26 -8.56 8.79
N GLU A 376 0.46 -9.47 9.74
CA GLU A 376 1.44 -10.54 9.65
C GLU A 376 0.80 -11.90 9.39
N GLY A 377 1.64 -12.84 8.94
CA GLY A 377 1.23 -14.19 8.59
C GLY A 377 0.73 -14.32 7.16
N ASN A 378 0.82 -15.54 6.63
CA ASN A 378 0.33 -15.93 5.31
C ASN A 378 -1.04 -16.63 5.37
N ARG A 379 -1.61 -16.80 6.57
CA ARG A 379 -2.89 -17.49 6.76
C ARG A 379 -4.03 -16.64 6.20
N GLN A 380 -4.93 -17.28 5.46
CA GLN A 380 -6.13 -16.66 4.91
C GLN A 380 -7.38 -17.40 5.40
N ASN A 381 -8.50 -16.71 5.60
CA ASN A 381 -9.73 -17.35 6.03
C ASN A 381 -10.41 -17.99 4.81
N ASN A 382 -9.69 -18.85 4.11
CA ASN A 382 -10.09 -19.39 2.81
C ASN A 382 -9.55 -20.82 2.61
N LEU A 383 -10.04 -21.49 1.57
CA LEU A 383 -9.30 -22.59 0.96
C LEU A 383 -8.22 -21.97 0.06
N VAL A 384 -6.96 -22.32 0.30
CA VAL A 384 -5.81 -21.70 -0.36
C VAL A 384 -5.05 -22.73 -1.15
N LEU A 385 -4.78 -22.44 -2.42
CA LEU A 385 -3.77 -23.14 -3.21
C LEU A 385 -2.41 -22.55 -2.83
N VAL A 386 -1.64 -23.29 -2.05
CA VAL A 386 -0.26 -22.95 -1.70
C VAL A 386 0.66 -23.59 -2.74
N VAL A 387 1.47 -22.79 -3.42
CA VAL A 387 2.38 -23.22 -4.49
C VAL A 387 3.81 -22.93 -4.08
N ASP A 388 4.67 -23.92 -4.10
CA ASP A 388 6.10 -23.75 -3.87
C ASP A 388 6.73 -23.06 -5.09
N PRO A 389 7.30 -21.85 -4.94
CA PRO A 389 7.87 -21.10 -6.06
C PRO A 389 9.18 -21.71 -6.59
N VAL A 390 9.77 -22.68 -5.89
CA VAL A 390 11.05 -23.32 -6.25
C VAL A 390 10.84 -24.49 -7.19
N ASP A 391 9.82 -25.32 -6.95
CA ASP A 391 9.61 -26.56 -7.69
C ASP A 391 8.22 -26.73 -8.32
N GLY A 392 7.29 -25.80 -8.07
CA GLY A 392 5.95 -25.82 -8.64
C GLY A 392 5.02 -26.86 -8.02
N SER A 393 5.42 -27.48 -6.91
CA SER A 393 4.53 -28.30 -6.09
C SER A 393 3.41 -27.46 -5.50
N ALA A 394 2.21 -28.02 -5.38
CA ALA A 394 1.08 -27.32 -4.82
C ALA A 394 0.24 -28.18 -3.88
N MET A 395 -0.32 -27.53 -2.88
CA MET A 395 -1.23 -28.12 -1.92
C MET A 395 -2.45 -27.22 -1.76
N LEU A 396 -3.65 -27.80 -1.74
CA LEU A 396 -4.82 -27.11 -1.20
C LEU A 396 -4.76 -27.22 0.32
N GLN A 397 -4.77 -26.09 1.01
CA GLN A 397 -4.80 -26.01 2.47
C GLN A 397 -6.08 -25.31 2.91
N ASN A 398 -6.84 -25.93 3.82
CA ASN A 398 -7.94 -25.22 4.47
C ASN A 398 -7.38 -24.31 5.56
N GLN A 399 -7.17 -23.05 5.21
CA GLN A 399 -6.62 -22.04 6.11
C GLN A 399 -7.69 -21.33 6.97
N SER A 400 -8.97 -21.62 6.73
CA SER A 400 -10.09 -21.05 7.45
C SER A 400 -10.25 -21.58 8.89
N SER A 401 -11.20 -21.01 9.63
CA SER A 401 -11.58 -21.51 10.96
C SER A 401 -12.71 -22.56 10.92
N GLN A 402 -13.11 -23.02 9.73
CA GLN A 402 -14.25 -23.92 9.53
C GLN A 402 -13.87 -25.09 8.61
N SER A 403 -14.54 -26.23 8.74
CA SER A 403 -14.35 -27.34 7.79
C SER A 403 -14.93 -26.98 6.41
N VAL A 404 -14.26 -27.42 5.34
CA VAL A 404 -14.72 -27.25 3.95
C VAL A 404 -15.19 -28.59 3.41
N ASP A 405 -16.48 -28.69 3.14
CA ASP A 405 -17.09 -29.86 2.51
C ASP A 405 -16.98 -29.76 0.99
N LEU A 406 -15.88 -30.24 0.44
CA LEU A 406 -15.51 -30.10 -0.97
C LEU A 406 -16.28 -31.09 -1.87
N THR A 407 -16.93 -30.57 -2.89
CA THR A 407 -17.58 -31.36 -3.97
C THR A 407 -16.87 -31.19 -5.30
N GLY A 408 -15.97 -30.23 -5.44
CA GLY A 408 -15.16 -30.04 -6.64
C GLY A 408 -14.20 -28.88 -6.50
N TYR A 409 -13.17 -28.83 -7.33
CA TYR A 409 -12.26 -27.70 -7.41
C TYR A 409 -11.69 -27.56 -8.82
N VAL A 410 -11.25 -26.35 -9.15
CA VAL A 410 -10.56 -26.04 -10.40
C VAL A 410 -9.48 -25.00 -10.14
N VAL A 411 -8.26 -25.32 -10.55
CA VAL A 411 -7.15 -24.40 -10.69
C VAL A 411 -7.08 -23.97 -12.14
N ARG A 412 -6.97 -22.66 -12.43
CA ARG A 412 -6.82 -22.13 -13.79
C ARG A 412 -5.57 -21.28 -13.95
N SER A 413 -5.05 -21.25 -15.17
CA SER A 413 -4.01 -20.32 -15.64
C SER A 413 -4.44 -19.73 -16.99
N GLU A 414 -4.40 -18.41 -17.13
CA GLU A 414 -4.73 -17.72 -18.38
C GLU A 414 -3.61 -17.88 -19.42
N SER A 415 -2.37 -17.85 -18.96
CA SER A 415 -1.13 -18.02 -19.72
C SER A 415 -0.86 -19.46 -20.14
N GLY A 416 -1.43 -20.44 -19.44
CA GLY A 416 -1.20 -21.85 -19.72
C GLY A 416 -0.04 -22.46 -18.91
N ALA A 417 0.19 -21.97 -17.68
CA ALA A 417 1.30 -22.35 -16.82
C ALA A 417 1.10 -23.67 -16.03
N LEU A 418 0.00 -24.40 -16.25
CA LEU A 418 -0.29 -25.64 -15.50
C LEU A 418 0.32 -26.88 -16.17
N LEU A 419 0.73 -27.83 -15.33
CA LEU A 419 1.28 -29.11 -15.76
C LEU A 419 0.21 -30.22 -15.66
N PRO A 420 -0.07 -30.94 -16.76
CA PRO A 420 -0.81 -32.19 -16.70
C PRO A 420 -0.06 -33.25 -15.87
N GLY A 421 -0.78 -34.18 -15.24
CA GLY A 421 -0.24 -35.24 -14.40
C GLY A 421 -0.23 -34.93 -12.90
N PHE A 422 -1.16 -34.08 -12.45
CA PHE A 422 -1.27 -33.71 -11.04
C PHE A 422 -1.72 -34.89 -10.18
N SER A 423 -1.45 -34.83 -8.87
CA SER A 423 -1.83 -35.86 -7.89
C SER A 423 -3.32 -35.77 -7.56
N ASP A 424 -4.17 -36.24 -8.46
CA ASP A 424 -5.63 -36.15 -8.38
C ASP A 424 -6.25 -37.16 -7.39
N LEU A 425 -7.42 -36.84 -6.84
CA LEU A 425 -8.18 -37.67 -5.90
C LEU A 425 -8.71 -38.96 -6.56
N GLU A 426 -9.08 -38.93 -7.84
CA GLU A 426 -9.46 -40.13 -8.60
C GLU A 426 -8.31 -41.15 -8.64
N GLY A 427 -7.10 -40.70 -8.99
CA GLY A 427 -5.87 -41.47 -9.05
C GLY A 427 -5.39 -41.97 -7.69
N GLN A 428 -5.73 -41.25 -6.62
CA GLN A 428 -5.55 -41.69 -5.22
C GLN A 428 -6.61 -42.71 -4.76
N GLY A 429 -7.63 -42.99 -5.59
CA GLY A 429 -8.68 -43.97 -5.31
C GLY A 429 -9.77 -43.46 -4.37
N VAL A 430 -9.93 -42.15 -4.23
CA VAL A 430 -10.99 -41.55 -3.41
C VAL A 430 -12.34 -41.69 -4.14
N ALA A 431 -13.29 -42.37 -3.51
CA ALA A 431 -14.52 -42.75 -4.16
C ALA A 431 -15.37 -41.55 -4.63
N GLY A 432 -15.78 -41.60 -5.91
CA GLY A 432 -16.72 -40.66 -6.51
C GLY A 432 -16.11 -39.37 -7.05
N TRP A 433 -14.79 -39.19 -6.95
CA TRP A 433 -14.06 -38.12 -7.60
C TRP A 433 -13.70 -38.53 -9.03
N ASP A 434 -13.96 -37.63 -9.97
CA ASP A 434 -13.59 -37.79 -11.39
C ASP A 434 -12.79 -36.56 -11.84
N VAL A 435 -11.72 -36.76 -12.61
CA VAL A 435 -10.97 -35.69 -13.28
C VAL A 435 -11.82 -35.08 -14.40
N VAL A 436 -12.05 -33.77 -14.34
CA VAL A 436 -12.85 -33.02 -15.32
C VAL A 436 -11.98 -32.29 -16.33
N ALA A 437 -10.82 -31.79 -15.89
CA ALA A 437 -9.88 -31.09 -16.76
C ALA A 437 -8.45 -31.36 -16.29
N GLU A 438 -7.57 -31.60 -17.25
CA GLU A 438 -6.16 -31.83 -17.03
C GLU A 438 -5.40 -31.24 -18.23
N THR A 439 -5.24 -29.93 -18.21
CA THR A 439 -4.70 -29.16 -19.33
C THR A 439 -3.80 -28.05 -18.80
N ALA A 440 -3.03 -27.45 -19.71
CA ALA A 440 -2.19 -26.29 -19.38
C ALA A 440 -2.96 -25.09 -18.81
N ASN A 441 -4.27 -24.98 -19.08
CA ASN A 441 -5.10 -23.87 -18.62
C ASN A 441 -6.02 -24.22 -17.44
N ALA A 442 -6.20 -25.50 -17.14
CA ALA A 442 -7.09 -25.94 -16.08
C ALA A 442 -6.77 -27.35 -15.57
N LEU A 443 -6.70 -27.48 -14.25
CA LEU A 443 -6.71 -28.74 -13.51
C LEU A 443 -7.97 -28.75 -12.63
N SER A 444 -8.82 -29.76 -12.75
CA SER A 444 -10.06 -29.80 -11.98
C SER A 444 -10.58 -31.20 -11.74
N GLU A 445 -11.17 -31.39 -10.56
CA GLU A 445 -11.91 -32.60 -10.20
C GLU A 445 -13.29 -32.25 -9.66
N LEU A 446 -14.21 -33.21 -9.81
CA LEU A 446 -15.59 -33.10 -9.33
C LEU A 446 -16.04 -34.42 -8.70
N ASN A 447 -16.72 -34.32 -7.57
CA ASN A 447 -17.51 -35.39 -6.98
C ASN A 447 -19.00 -35.05 -7.08
N ALA A 448 -19.68 -35.63 -8.07
CA ALA A 448 -21.07 -35.29 -8.37
C ALA A 448 -22.09 -35.91 -7.40
N VAL A 449 -21.69 -36.88 -6.57
CA VAL A 449 -22.58 -37.70 -5.74
C VAL A 449 -22.20 -37.76 -4.27
N GLY A 450 -21.06 -37.17 -3.92
CA GLY A 450 -20.46 -37.18 -2.59
C GLY A 450 -19.66 -35.92 -2.31
N MET A 451 -18.84 -35.97 -1.27
CA MET A 451 -18.01 -34.85 -0.83
C MET A 451 -16.81 -35.37 -0.05
N SER A 452 -15.73 -34.59 -0.03
CA SER A 452 -14.58 -34.76 0.85
C SER A 452 -14.51 -33.59 1.82
N THR A 453 -14.50 -33.85 3.12
CA THR A 453 -14.36 -32.80 4.13
C THR A 453 -12.88 -32.52 4.42
N LEU A 454 -12.44 -31.31 4.15
CA LEU A 454 -11.15 -30.78 4.61
C LEU A 454 -11.37 -30.09 5.96
N GLY A 455 -10.84 -30.68 7.04
CA GLY A 455 -10.82 -30.05 8.36
C GLY A 455 -9.94 -28.80 8.38
N VAL A 456 -10.00 -28.03 9.46
CA VAL A 456 -9.12 -26.86 9.66
C VAL A 456 -7.66 -27.31 9.61
N GLY A 457 -6.84 -26.64 8.80
CA GLY A 457 -5.42 -26.99 8.61
C GLY A 457 -5.17 -28.21 7.73
N ALA A 458 -6.21 -28.97 7.36
CA ALA A 458 -6.07 -30.13 6.50
C ALA A 458 -5.57 -29.72 5.11
N THR A 459 -4.72 -30.56 4.54
CA THR A 459 -4.15 -30.37 3.22
C THR A 459 -4.57 -31.47 2.25
N LEU A 460 -4.60 -31.11 0.96
CA LEU A 460 -4.68 -32.02 -0.16
C LEU A 460 -3.49 -31.72 -1.09
N ASP A 461 -2.60 -32.67 -1.23
CA ASP A 461 -1.43 -32.59 -2.11
C ASP A 461 -1.85 -32.79 -3.57
N LEU A 462 -1.52 -31.81 -4.42
CA LEU A 462 -1.76 -31.86 -5.87
C LEU A 462 -0.50 -32.23 -6.65
N GLY A 463 0.64 -32.45 -5.98
CA GLY A 463 1.93 -32.68 -6.62
C GLY A 463 2.44 -31.44 -7.36
N VAL A 464 3.29 -31.66 -8.36
CA VAL A 464 3.86 -30.58 -9.19
C VAL A 464 2.86 -30.17 -10.27
N VAL A 465 2.29 -28.98 -10.14
CA VAL A 465 1.20 -28.49 -11.00
C VAL A 465 1.54 -27.23 -11.76
N TRP A 466 2.61 -26.51 -11.40
CA TRP A 466 3.00 -25.24 -12.00
C TRP A 466 4.37 -25.35 -12.68
N ASP A 467 4.52 -24.72 -13.84
CA ASP A 467 5.73 -24.81 -14.68
C ASP A 467 6.78 -23.72 -14.38
N LEU A 468 6.56 -22.90 -13.35
CA LEU A 468 7.40 -21.77 -12.94
C LEU A 468 7.42 -20.58 -13.91
N SER A 469 6.50 -20.51 -14.88
CA SER A 469 6.47 -19.43 -15.88
C SER A 469 5.78 -18.16 -15.40
N GLU A 470 4.47 -18.21 -15.15
CA GLU A 470 3.63 -17.06 -14.81
C GLU A 470 2.82 -17.32 -13.52
N GLU A 471 2.83 -16.35 -12.60
CA GLU A 471 2.09 -16.40 -11.33
C GLU A 471 0.62 -15.94 -11.49
N ASP A 472 -0.11 -16.55 -12.43
CA ASP A 472 -1.47 -16.15 -12.81
C ASP A 472 -2.58 -17.12 -12.35
N LEU A 473 -2.24 -17.99 -11.41
CA LEU A 473 -3.13 -19.08 -11.01
C LEU A 473 -4.35 -18.55 -10.25
N THR A 474 -5.50 -19.19 -10.48
CA THR A 474 -6.74 -18.93 -9.74
C THR A 474 -7.36 -20.22 -9.23
N LEU A 475 -7.93 -20.18 -8.03
CA LEU A 475 -8.62 -21.31 -7.41
C LEU A 475 -10.13 -21.01 -7.31
N GLN A 476 -10.94 -21.93 -7.81
CA GLN A 476 -12.37 -21.97 -7.53
C GLN A 476 -12.73 -23.35 -6.99
N TYR A 477 -13.59 -23.41 -5.98
CA TYR A 477 -14.04 -24.65 -5.40
C TYR A 477 -15.55 -24.68 -5.23
N SER A 478 -16.10 -25.89 -5.14
CA SER A 478 -17.52 -26.14 -4.92
C SER A 478 -17.71 -26.87 -3.60
N THR A 479 -18.73 -26.49 -2.85
CA THR A 479 -19.08 -27.11 -1.57
C THR A 479 -20.34 -27.97 -1.65
N ALA A 480 -20.73 -28.59 -0.53
CA ALA A 480 -22.00 -29.29 -0.42
C ALA A 480 -23.17 -28.43 -0.96
N GLY A 481 -23.99 -29.01 -1.84
CA GLY A 481 -25.07 -28.29 -2.54
C GLY A 481 -24.64 -27.58 -3.83
N LEU A 482 -23.41 -27.83 -4.33
CA LEU A 482 -22.86 -27.26 -5.57
C LEU A 482 -22.76 -25.73 -5.55
N THR A 483 -22.55 -25.17 -4.36
CA THR A 483 -22.27 -23.73 -4.22
C THR A 483 -20.81 -23.49 -4.54
N THR A 484 -20.53 -22.61 -5.49
CA THR A 484 -19.17 -22.25 -5.88
C THR A 484 -18.64 -21.07 -5.09
N ALA A 485 -17.38 -21.13 -4.66
CA ALA A 485 -16.64 -20.06 -4.01
C ALA A 485 -15.25 -19.89 -4.65
N PHE A 486 -14.66 -18.71 -4.48
CA PHE A 486 -13.28 -18.46 -4.88
C PHE A 486 -12.34 -18.76 -3.71
N GLY A 487 -11.36 -19.61 -3.97
CA GLY A 487 -10.24 -19.80 -3.07
C GLY A 487 -9.20 -18.70 -3.27
N ALA A 488 -8.14 -18.74 -2.46
CA ALA A 488 -6.97 -17.90 -2.66
C ALA A 488 -5.83 -18.71 -3.29
N VAL A 489 -4.84 -17.99 -3.82
CA VAL A 489 -3.57 -18.55 -4.28
C VAL A 489 -2.45 -17.85 -3.54
N TYR A 490 -1.48 -18.61 -3.05
CA TYR A 490 -0.32 -18.10 -2.33
C TYR A 490 0.94 -18.83 -2.80
N PHE A 491 1.94 -18.07 -3.26
CA PHE A 491 3.24 -18.61 -3.64
C PHE A 491 4.19 -18.52 -2.44
N GLY A 492 4.55 -19.66 -1.86
CA GLY A 492 5.41 -19.76 -0.69
C GLY A 492 5.07 -20.96 0.19
N ASP A 493 5.44 -20.86 1.47
CA ASP A 493 5.24 -21.93 2.44
C ASP A 493 3.77 -22.07 2.86
N LEU A 494 3.40 -23.27 3.33
CA LEU A 494 2.12 -23.52 4.00
C LEU A 494 1.93 -22.56 5.18
N ALA A 495 0.68 -22.17 5.44
CA ALA A 495 0.37 -21.45 6.66
C ALA A 495 0.55 -22.37 7.86
N ASP A 496 1.17 -21.86 8.92
CA ASP A 496 1.15 -22.53 10.22
C ASP A 496 -0.26 -22.41 10.80
N ILE A 497 -0.99 -23.52 10.73
CA ILE A 497 -2.33 -23.67 11.28
C ILE A 497 -2.19 -24.66 12.42
N SER A 498 -1.36 -24.31 13.40
CA SER A 498 -1.42 -24.96 14.69
C SER A 498 -2.83 -24.73 15.25
N PRO A 499 -3.63 -25.78 15.50
CA PRO A 499 -4.98 -25.62 16.02
C PRO A 499 -4.85 -24.95 17.38
N ASN A 500 -5.26 -23.68 17.46
CA ASN A 500 -5.31 -22.80 18.63
C ASN A 500 -4.63 -23.43 19.86
N VAL A 501 -3.31 -23.34 19.94
CA VAL A 501 -2.51 -23.94 21.00
C VAL A 501 -3.05 -23.37 22.30
N LEU A 502 -3.79 -24.19 23.04
CA LEU A 502 -4.20 -23.89 24.39
C LEU A 502 -3.16 -24.57 25.28
N PRO A 503 -2.11 -23.87 25.74
CA PRO A 503 -0.99 -24.55 26.39
C PRO A 503 -1.49 -25.31 27.62
N GLY A 504 -1.20 -26.61 27.70
CA GLY A 504 -1.76 -27.50 28.71
C GLY A 504 -2.97 -28.34 28.28
N ASP A 505 -3.60 -28.07 27.13
CA ASP A 505 -4.66 -28.88 26.51
C ASP A 505 -4.03 -30.08 25.76
N PHE A 506 -3.53 -31.05 26.52
CA PHE A 506 -2.78 -32.17 25.96
C PHE A 506 -3.64 -33.14 25.16
N ASN A 507 -4.96 -33.15 25.33
CA ASN A 507 -5.86 -33.98 24.52
C ASN A 507 -6.48 -33.24 23.31
N ALA A 508 -6.22 -31.93 23.19
CA ALA A 508 -6.70 -31.04 22.14
C ALA A 508 -8.24 -30.98 22.03
N ASP A 509 -8.95 -31.09 23.15
CA ASP A 509 -10.42 -31.01 23.19
C ASP A 509 -10.95 -29.57 23.35
N GLY A 510 -10.03 -28.60 23.45
CA GLY A 510 -10.31 -27.18 23.55
C GLY A 510 -10.49 -26.70 24.98
N VAL A 511 -10.25 -27.55 25.99
CA VAL A 511 -10.37 -27.24 27.42
C VAL A 511 -9.15 -27.78 28.16
N VAL A 512 -8.48 -26.97 28.99
CA VAL A 512 -7.45 -27.49 29.91
C VAL A 512 -8.12 -28.01 31.17
N ASP A 513 -8.29 -29.32 31.29
CA ASP A 513 -8.92 -29.95 32.46
C ASP A 513 -8.16 -31.18 33.02
N ALA A 514 -8.87 -31.99 33.81
CA ALA A 514 -8.28 -33.15 34.45
C ALA A 514 -7.95 -34.28 33.47
N ALA A 515 -8.56 -34.31 32.28
CA ALA A 515 -8.24 -35.25 31.21
C ALA A 515 -6.83 -35.01 30.67
N ASP A 516 -6.41 -33.76 30.49
CA ASP A 516 -5.05 -33.44 30.05
C ASP A 516 -3.99 -33.89 31.06
N TYR A 517 -4.29 -33.72 32.34
CA TYR A 517 -3.41 -34.21 33.40
C TYR A 517 -3.14 -35.71 33.27
N THR A 518 -4.13 -36.50 32.84
CA THR A 518 -3.94 -37.94 32.63
C THR A 518 -3.04 -38.22 31.44
N ILE A 519 -3.14 -37.45 30.34
CA ILE A 519 -2.21 -37.54 29.20
C ILE A 519 -0.78 -37.27 29.66
N TRP A 520 -0.54 -36.19 30.40
CA TRP A 520 0.79 -35.89 30.92
C TRP A 520 1.30 -36.99 31.87
N ARG A 521 0.46 -37.41 32.83
CA ARG A 521 0.86 -38.35 33.87
C ARG A 521 1.22 -39.72 33.30
N ASP A 522 0.46 -40.19 32.32
CA ASP A 522 0.62 -41.52 31.73
C ASP A 522 1.79 -41.59 30.74
N ASN A 523 2.23 -40.43 30.23
CA ASN A 523 3.31 -40.34 29.25
C ASN A 523 4.60 -39.70 29.79
N LEU A 524 4.73 -39.50 31.11
CA LEU A 524 5.93 -38.91 31.72
C LEU A 524 7.21 -39.66 31.29
N ASP A 525 8.24 -38.90 30.92
CA ASP A 525 9.50 -39.37 30.33
C ASP A 525 9.37 -40.05 28.95
N GLY A 526 8.16 -40.07 28.36
CA GLY A 526 7.87 -40.54 27.01
C GLY A 526 7.99 -39.45 25.94
N ASP A 527 7.66 -39.79 24.70
CA ASP A 527 7.69 -38.88 23.55
C ASP A 527 6.65 -37.76 23.72
N SER A 528 7.06 -36.49 23.53
CA SER A 528 6.18 -35.32 23.74
C SER A 528 5.16 -35.09 22.62
N SER A 529 5.23 -35.82 21.50
CA SER A 529 4.21 -35.78 20.44
C SER A 529 2.80 -36.10 20.94
N VAL A 530 2.68 -36.87 22.02
CA VAL A 530 1.40 -37.18 22.68
C VAL A 530 0.71 -35.96 23.31
N LEU A 531 1.42 -34.84 23.46
CA LEU A 531 0.89 -33.59 24.00
C LEU A 531 0.29 -32.69 22.91
N ASN A 532 0.23 -33.15 21.65
CA ASN A 532 -0.36 -32.45 20.51
C ASN A 532 0.22 -31.03 20.28
N GLY A 533 1.50 -30.82 20.62
CA GLY A 533 2.14 -29.51 20.51
C GLY A 533 1.79 -28.52 21.63
N ASN A 534 0.94 -28.91 22.59
CA ASN A 534 0.46 -28.05 23.67
C ASN A 534 1.34 -28.12 24.94
N GLY A 535 2.50 -28.77 24.84
CA GLY A 535 3.52 -28.91 25.89
C GLY A 535 4.53 -27.76 25.95
N SER A 536 5.55 -27.93 26.79
CA SER A 536 6.65 -26.97 27.03
C SER A 536 7.70 -26.90 25.90
N GLY A 537 7.50 -27.64 24.81
CA GLY A 537 8.45 -27.74 23.70
C GLY A 537 9.65 -28.68 23.95
N ALA A 538 9.68 -29.40 25.07
CA ALA A 538 10.69 -30.42 25.32
C ALA A 538 10.50 -31.64 24.40
N PRO A 539 11.57 -32.37 24.02
CA PRO A 539 11.47 -33.57 23.18
C PRO A 539 10.83 -34.78 23.88
N THR A 540 10.62 -34.69 25.20
CA THR A 540 9.96 -35.69 26.02
C THR A 540 8.98 -35.02 26.97
N VAL A 541 7.99 -35.76 27.48
CA VAL A 541 7.07 -35.25 28.51
C VAL A 541 7.82 -35.08 29.83
N VAL A 542 7.86 -33.86 30.34
CA VAL A 542 8.65 -33.43 31.51
C VAL A 542 7.81 -32.72 32.58
N ALA A 543 8.43 -32.38 33.70
CA ALA A 543 7.78 -31.63 34.79
C ALA A 543 7.39 -30.18 34.40
N ALA A 544 8.02 -29.62 33.37
CA ALA A 544 7.66 -28.29 32.85
C ALA A 544 6.26 -28.31 32.21
N ASP A 545 5.87 -29.40 31.55
CA ASP A 545 4.52 -29.58 30.98
C ASP A 545 3.45 -29.58 32.07
N TYR A 546 3.71 -30.21 33.22
CA TYR A 546 2.80 -30.13 34.35
C TYR A 546 2.65 -28.72 34.91
N SER A 547 3.75 -27.96 34.98
CA SER A 547 3.70 -26.57 35.41
C SER A 547 2.88 -25.72 34.44
N LEU A 548 2.98 -26.00 33.13
CA LEU A 548 2.21 -25.38 32.07
C LEU A 548 0.72 -25.71 32.17
N TRP A 549 0.36 -26.99 32.27
CA TRP A 549 -1.02 -27.43 32.50
C TRP A 549 -1.62 -26.78 33.75
N ARG A 550 -0.86 -26.77 34.86
CA ARG A 550 -1.32 -26.19 36.12
C ARG A 550 -1.57 -24.69 36.01
N ALA A 551 -0.75 -23.98 35.23
CA ALA A 551 -0.92 -22.54 35.01
C ALA A 551 -2.16 -22.22 34.18
N ASN A 552 -2.55 -23.13 33.29
CA ASN A 552 -3.66 -22.94 32.36
C ASN A 552 -4.93 -23.74 32.73
N TYR A 553 -4.96 -24.44 33.86
CA TYR A 553 -6.11 -25.26 34.27
C TYR A 553 -7.41 -24.46 34.33
N GLY A 554 -8.42 -24.91 33.59
CA GLY A 554 -9.70 -24.26 33.42
C GLY A 554 -9.74 -23.25 32.27
N ALA A 555 -8.65 -23.04 31.54
CA ALA A 555 -8.67 -22.28 30.29
C ALA A 555 -9.45 -23.06 29.22
N THR A 556 -10.14 -22.33 28.37
CA THR A 556 -10.96 -22.89 27.28
C THR A 556 -10.71 -22.09 26.03
N THR A 557 -10.54 -22.76 24.90
CA THR A 557 -10.75 -22.11 23.61
C THR A 557 -12.20 -21.62 23.58
N ALA A 558 -12.42 -20.33 23.24
CA ALA A 558 -13.77 -19.76 23.23
C ALA A 558 -14.69 -20.67 22.38
N PRO A 559 -15.87 -21.06 22.89
CA PRO A 559 -16.67 -22.07 22.21
C PRO A 559 -17.04 -21.55 20.82
N SER A 560 -16.63 -22.27 19.78
CA SER A 560 -17.36 -22.26 18.51
C SER A 560 -18.80 -22.50 18.87
N ALA A 561 -19.66 -21.50 18.64
CA ALA A 561 -21.08 -21.60 18.93
C ALA A 561 -21.63 -22.76 18.10
N GLY A 562 -21.73 -23.94 18.71
CA GLY A 562 -22.33 -25.10 18.08
C GLY A 562 -23.70 -24.67 17.60
N SER A 563 -23.95 -24.82 16.30
CA SER A 563 -25.26 -24.59 15.72
C SER A 563 -26.27 -25.31 16.60
N ALA A 564 -27.18 -24.57 17.24
CA ALA A 564 -28.26 -25.18 18.00
C ALA A 564 -28.98 -26.13 17.04
N ALA A 565 -28.82 -27.43 17.27
CA ALA A 565 -29.58 -28.44 16.56
C ALA A 565 -31.05 -28.07 16.72
N PRO A 566 -31.85 -28.02 15.63
CA PRO A 566 -33.26 -27.70 15.75
C PRO A 566 -33.90 -28.64 16.77
N GLU A 567 -34.43 -28.10 17.87
CA GLU A 567 -35.09 -28.93 18.86
C GLU A 567 -36.19 -29.74 18.17
N PRO A 568 -36.29 -31.06 18.41
CA PRO A 568 -37.39 -31.85 17.90
C PRO A 568 -38.68 -31.17 18.35
N GLY A 569 -39.63 -30.96 17.42
CA GLY A 569 -40.89 -30.21 17.60
C GLY A 569 -41.81 -30.75 18.70
N SER A 570 -41.35 -30.71 19.95
CA SER A 570 -41.99 -31.22 21.15
C SER A 570 -43.23 -30.39 21.45
N ILE A 571 -43.18 -29.09 21.14
CA ILE A 571 -44.32 -28.18 21.18
C ILE A 571 -45.37 -28.53 20.13
N LEU A 572 -44.98 -28.99 18.93
CA LEU A 572 -45.92 -29.43 17.89
C LEU A 572 -46.58 -30.77 18.26
N LEU A 573 -45.85 -31.69 18.89
CA LEU A 573 -46.41 -32.93 19.43
C LEU A 573 -47.34 -32.68 20.62
N PHE A 574 -47.02 -31.72 21.49
CA PHE A 574 -47.89 -31.33 22.60
C PHE A 574 -49.16 -30.64 22.10
N ALA A 575 -49.05 -29.73 21.13
CA ALA A 575 -50.19 -29.06 20.51
C ALA A 575 -51.10 -30.05 19.76
N ALA A 576 -50.54 -31.01 19.03
CA ALA A 576 -51.30 -32.08 18.37
C ALA A 576 -52.02 -33.00 19.38
N GLY A 577 -51.40 -33.29 20.53
CA GLY A 577 -51.99 -34.07 21.62
C GLY A 577 -53.18 -33.37 22.31
N VAL A 578 -53.09 -32.06 22.52
CA VAL A 578 -54.17 -31.26 23.13
C VAL A 578 -55.37 -31.11 22.19
N VAL A 579 -55.14 -30.97 20.88
CA VAL A 579 -56.23 -30.92 19.88
C VAL A 579 -56.93 -32.28 19.74
N ALA A 580 -56.19 -33.39 19.78
CA ALA A 580 -56.75 -34.74 19.68
C ALA A 580 -57.61 -35.13 20.90
N THR A 581 -57.29 -34.63 22.10
CA THR A 581 -58.07 -34.87 23.33
C THR A 581 -59.29 -33.97 23.43
N ALA A 582 -59.22 -32.72 22.96
CA ALA A 582 -60.37 -31.80 22.89
C ALA A 582 -61.44 -32.26 21.89
N ALA A 583 -61.05 -32.87 20.77
CA ALA A 583 -61.98 -33.39 19.76
C ALA A 583 -62.76 -34.64 20.22
N ARG A 584 -62.20 -35.44 21.15
CA ARG A 584 -62.88 -36.63 21.71
C ARG A 584 -63.92 -36.30 22.78
N GLY A 585 -63.91 -35.08 23.35
CA GLY A 585 -64.84 -34.66 24.40
C GLY A 585 -66.22 -34.18 23.92
N ARG A 586 -66.44 -33.99 22.61
CA ARG A 586 -67.71 -33.44 22.06
C ARG A 586 -68.64 -34.46 21.41
N LEU A 587 -68.37 -35.75 21.52
CA LEU A 587 -69.19 -36.84 20.96
C LEU A 587 -69.68 -37.79 22.05
N ARG A 588 -70.42 -37.26 23.03
CA ARG A 588 -71.32 -38.02 23.92
C ARG A 588 -72.29 -37.03 24.59
N ILE A 589 -73.51 -36.94 24.07
CA ILE A 589 -74.80 -36.81 24.76
C ILE A 589 -75.90 -36.83 23.68
N ALA A 590 -76.99 -37.53 24.02
CA ALA A 590 -78.17 -37.84 23.22
C ALA A 590 -79.01 -36.62 22.82
#